data_AF-A0A2E7QHC6-F1
#
_entry.id   AF-A0A2E7QHC6-F1
#
_cell.length_a   1.000
_cell.length_b   1.000
_cell.length_c   1.000
_cell.angle_alpha   90.00
_cell.angle_beta   90.00
_cell.angle_gamma   90.00
#
_symmetry.space_group_name_H-M   'P 1'
#
loop_
_entity.id
_entity.type
_entity.pdbx_description
1 polymer ?
#
loop_
_entity_poly.entity_id
_entity_poly.type
_entity_poly.pdbx_seq_one_letter_code
_entity_poly.pdbx_strand_id
1 'polypeptide(L)'
;MDKGYQTLIRLHQYHVDEKRRALGNLLGQVANLENQSSELENQILVEQDVARSAPENVGMFYGDYAAAAVQKLSDLTQAITKVESHITVAQDEMRTEYKDLKVYEISQETIDTAEKKERDRQETAFLDELGQEAYRRKG
;
A
#
# COMPACT_ATOMS: atom_id res chain seq x y z
N MET A 1 -30.68 -11.88 -2.46
CA MET A 1 -30.11 -10.68 -3.10
C MET A 1 -28.59 -10.63 -2.92
N ASP A 2 -27.92 -11.77 -2.93
CA ASP A 2 -26.61 -11.93 -2.27
C ASP A 2 -25.39 -11.71 -3.20
N LYS A 3 -25.62 -11.78 -4.53
CA LYS A 3 -24.56 -11.65 -5.54
C LYS A 3 -24.00 -10.23 -5.73
N GLY A 4 -24.71 -9.21 -5.22
CA GLY A 4 -24.32 -7.80 -5.38
C GLY A 4 -23.09 -7.43 -4.56
N TYR A 5 -23.12 -7.73 -3.26
CA TYR A 5 -22.06 -7.38 -2.32
C TYR A 5 -20.75 -8.11 -2.60
N GLN A 6 -20.78 -9.41 -2.89
CA GLN A 6 -19.58 -10.17 -3.28
C GLN A 6 -18.88 -9.62 -4.53
N THR A 7 -19.64 -9.04 -5.46
CA THR A 7 -19.07 -8.44 -6.68
C THR A 7 -18.42 -7.10 -6.35
N LEU A 8 -19.06 -6.29 -5.50
CA LEU A 8 -18.49 -5.02 -5.01
C LEU A 8 -17.24 -5.25 -4.17
N ILE A 9 -17.23 -6.25 -3.28
CA ILE A 9 -16.05 -6.62 -2.48
C ILE A 9 -14.86 -6.93 -3.39
N ARG A 10 -15.06 -7.74 -4.44
CA ARG A 10 -13.99 -8.06 -5.41
C ARG A 10 -13.49 -6.82 -6.15
N LEU A 11 -14.40 -5.92 -6.53
CA LEU A 11 -14.04 -4.66 -7.19
C LEU A 11 -13.18 -3.78 -6.26
N HIS A 12 -13.61 -3.58 -5.02
CA HIS A 12 -12.86 -2.78 -4.04
C HIS A 12 -11.52 -3.43 -3.65
N GLN A 13 -11.45 -4.76 -3.55
CA GLN A 13 -10.17 -5.47 -3.36
C GLN A 13 -9.20 -5.18 -4.49
N TYR A 14 -9.67 -5.24 -5.74
CA TYR A 14 -8.86 -4.90 -6.90
C TYR A 14 -8.34 -3.45 -6.84
N HIS A 15 -9.21 -2.49 -6.49
CA HIS A 15 -8.80 -1.09 -6.34
C HIS A 15 -7.79 -0.89 -5.20
N VAL A 16 -7.97 -1.54 -4.04
CA VAL A 16 -6.98 -1.52 -2.96
C VAL A 16 -5.63 -2.02 -3.45
N ASP A 17 -5.61 -3.12 -4.21
CA ASP A 17 -4.38 -3.68 -4.74
C ASP A 17 -3.71 -2.79 -5.80
N GLU A 18 -4.49 -2.13 -6.66
CA GLU A 18 -3.98 -1.10 -7.56
C GLU A 18 -3.32 0.06 -6.79
N LYS A 19 -3.99 0.59 -5.76
CA LYS A 19 -3.46 1.67 -4.93
C LYS A 19 -2.20 1.25 -4.18
N ARG A 20 -2.14 0.01 -3.66
CA ARG A 20 -0.93 -0.56 -3.04
C ARG A 20 0.23 -0.63 -4.02
N ARG A 21 0.00 -1.09 -5.26
CA ARG A 21 1.04 -1.14 -6.30
C ARG A 21 1.53 0.25 -6.65
N ALA A 22 0.62 1.22 -6.80
CA ALA A 22 0.98 2.61 -7.06
C ALA A 22 1.84 3.20 -5.92
N LEU A 23 1.45 2.98 -4.67
CA LEU A 23 2.22 3.38 -3.50
C LEU A 23 3.60 2.72 -3.46
N GLY A 24 3.69 1.42 -3.75
CA GLY A 24 4.96 0.70 -3.84
C GLY A 24 5.90 1.28 -4.90
N ASN A 25 5.36 1.66 -6.07
CA ASN A 25 6.15 2.31 -7.12
C ASN A 25 6.69 3.68 -6.69
N LEU A 26 5.92 4.47 -5.92
CA LEU A 26 6.37 5.76 -5.39
C LEU A 26 7.46 5.58 -4.33
N LEU A 27 7.29 4.62 -3.42
CA LEU A 27 8.31 4.28 -2.41
C LEU A 27 9.61 3.82 -3.08
N GLY A 28 9.52 3.00 -4.14
CA GLY A 28 10.68 2.60 -4.93
C GLY A 28 11.38 3.78 -5.63
N GLN A 29 10.62 4.77 -6.09
CA GLN A 29 11.20 6.00 -6.66
C GLN A 29 11.97 6.81 -5.62
N VAL A 30 11.42 6.98 -4.40
CA VAL A 30 12.14 7.66 -3.30
C VAL A 30 13.43 6.92 -2.98
N ALA A 31 13.37 5.61 -2.76
CA ALA A 31 14.55 4.81 -2.44
C ALA A 31 15.65 4.94 -3.51
N ASN A 32 15.27 4.97 -4.80
CA ASN A 32 16.21 5.19 -5.89
C ASN A 32 16.84 6.59 -5.86
N LEU A 33 16.06 7.64 -5.58
CA LEU A 33 16.57 9.01 -5.46
C LEU A 33 17.49 9.17 -4.25
N GLU A 34 17.16 8.56 -3.11
CA GLU A 34 18.00 8.56 -1.91
C GLU A 34 19.34 7.85 -2.15
N ASN A 35 19.32 6.72 -2.88
CA ASN A 35 20.54 6.03 -3.29
C ASN A 35 21.40 6.94 -4.20
N GLN A 36 20.80 7.60 -5.19
CA GLN A 36 21.51 8.55 -6.05
C GLN A 36 22.12 9.72 -5.28
N SER A 37 21.41 10.24 -4.27
CA SER A 37 21.93 11.29 -3.38
C SER A 37 23.15 10.79 -2.60
N SER A 38 23.03 9.61 -1.99
CA SER A 38 24.10 8.99 -1.21
C SER A 38 25.33 8.67 -2.06
N GLU A 39 25.14 8.18 -3.28
CA GLU A 39 26.24 7.94 -4.23
C GLU A 39 26.94 9.23 -4.61
N LEU A 40 26.18 10.30 -4.89
CA LEU A 40 26.75 11.61 -5.23
C LEU A 40 27.52 12.23 -4.06
N GLU A 41 27.00 12.12 -2.83
CA GLU A 41 27.69 12.58 -1.63
C GLU A 41 29.05 11.86 -1.46
N ASN A 42 29.08 10.54 -1.66
CA ASN A 42 30.32 9.77 -1.62
C ASN A 42 31.30 10.20 -2.73
N GLN A 43 30.81 10.43 -3.95
CA GLN A 43 31.62 10.93 -5.06
C GLN A 43 32.22 12.30 -4.76
N ILE A 44 31.47 13.21 -4.12
CA ILE A 44 31.99 14.52 -3.71
C ILE A 44 33.15 14.35 -2.72
N LEU A 45 33.04 13.45 -1.75
CA LEU A 45 34.11 13.21 -0.77
C LEU A 45 35.39 12.67 -1.43
N VAL A 46 35.24 11.72 -2.35
CA VAL A 46 36.37 11.17 -3.12
C VAL A 46 37.04 12.29 -3.93
N GLU A 47 36.25 13.07 -4.66
CA GLU A 47 36.80 14.12 -5.53
C GLU A 47 37.42 15.26 -4.74
N GLN A 48 36.92 15.52 -3.53
CA GLN A 48 37.55 16.45 -2.59
C GLN A 48 38.95 15.99 -2.18
N ASP A 49 39.12 14.70 -1.88
CA ASP A 49 40.41 14.14 -1.49
C ASP A 49 41.41 14.16 -2.66
N VAL A 50 40.94 13.81 -3.86
CA VAL A 50 41.74 13.91 -5.10
C VAL A 50 42.17 15.35 -5.35
N ALA A 51 41.26 16.31 -5.24
CA ALA A 51 41.56 17.73 -5.39
C ALA A 51 42.59 18.24 -4.37
N ARG A 52 42.52 17.75 -3.12
CA ARG A 52 43.50 18.07 -2.07
C ARG A 52 44.88 17.45 -2.32
N SER A 53 44.93 16.25 -2.90
CA SER A 53 46.20 15.56 -3.19
C SER A 53 46.92 16.08 -4.44
N ALA A 54 46.21 16.74 -5.37
CA ALA A 54 46.80 17.38 -6.55
C ALA A 54 46.34 18.86 -6.73
N PRO A 55 46.73 19.77 -5.82
CA PRO A 55 46.20 21.14 -5.78
C PRO A 55 46.47 21.97 -7.04
N GLU A 56 47.66 21.83 -7.63
CA GLU A 56 48.12 22.63 -8.78
C GLU A 56 47.45 22.22 -10.11
N ASN A 57 46.83 21.04 -10.16
CA ASN A 57 46.16 20.52 -11.35
C ASN A 57 44.65 20.40 -11.10
N VAL A 58 44.23 19.35 -10.38
CA VAL A 58 42.81 19.00 -10.18
C VAL A 58 42.14 19.97 -9.21
N GLY A 59 42.87 20.42 -8.18
CA GLY A 59 42.33 21.34 -7.17
C GLY A 59 41.77 22.65 -7.74
N MET A 60 42.33 23.15 -8.85
CA MET A 60 41.88 24.40 -9.48
C MET A 60 40.46 24.30 -10.07
N PHE A 61 40.05 23.11 -10.54
CA PHE A 61 38.71 22.89 -11.15
C PHE A 61 37.68 22.37 -10.16
N TYR A 62 38.09 21.98 -8.95
CA TYR A 62 37.22 21.39 -7.95
C TYR A 62 36.09 22.33 -7.50
N GLY A 63 36.32 23.65 -7.49
CA GLY A 63 35.30 24.63 -7.11
C GLY A 63 34.03 24.55 -7.99
N ASP A 64 34.21 24.50 -9.30
CA ASP A 64 33.10 24.41 -10.27
C ASP A 64 32.38 23.06 -10.16
N TYR A 65 33.14 21.97 -9.99
CA TYR A 65 32.58 20.64 -9.75
C TYR A 65 31.74 20.61 -8.47
N ALA A 66 32.27 21.12 -7.36
CA ALA A 66 31.58 21.11 -6.08
C ALA A 66 30.29 21.94 -6.14
N ALA A 67 30.30 23.10 -6.80
CA ALA A 67 29.11 23.92 -7.00
C ALA A 67 28.02 23.16 -7.79
N ALA A 68 28.40 22.49 -8.89
CA ALA A 68 27.47 21.69 -9.68
C ALA A 68 26.93 20.48 -8.90
N ALA A 69 27.77 19.82 -8.11
CA ALA A 69 27.39 18.67 -7.30
C ALA A 69 26.43 19.05 -6.17
N VAL A 70 26.66 20.19 -5.50
CA VAL A 70 25.74 20.75 -4.50
C VAL A 70 24.39 21.12 -5.11
N GLN A 71 24.39 21.73 -6.31
CA GLN A 71 23.14 22.02 -7.01
C GLN A 71 22.36 20.73 -7.30
N LYS A 72 23.04 19.70 -7.79
CA LYS A 72 22.42 18.41 -8.09
C LYS A 72 21.88 17.72 -6.83
N LEU A 73 22.55 17.82 -5.68
CA LEU A 73 22.02 17.34 -4.39
C LEU A 73 20.76 18.10 -3.97
N SER A 74 20.73 19.42 -4.20
CA SER A 74 19.53 20.23 -3.96
C SER A 74 18.37 19.76 -4.83
N ASP A 75 18.61 19.51 -6.11
CA ASP A 75 17.60 19.03 -7.05
C ASP A 75 17.08 17.64 -6.67
N LEU A 76 17.96 16.72 -6.26
CA LEU A 76 17.58 15.39 -5.76
C LEU A 76 16.72 15.49 -4.48
N THR A 77 17.12 16.34 -3.53
CA THR A 77 16.34 16.59 -2.32
C THR A 77 14.93 17.11 -2.64
N GLN A 78 14.82 18.08 -3.55
CA GLN A 78 13.52 18.60 -3.99
C GLN A 78 12.67 17.53 -4.69
N ALA A 79 13.29 16.67 -5.51
CA ALA A 79 12.62 15.56 -6.15
C ALA A 79 12.09 14.55 -5.12
N ILE A 80 12.87 14.21 -4.10
CA ILE A 80 12.47 13.33 -2.99
C ILE A 80 11.24 13.93 -2.30
N THR A 81 11.32 15.18 -1.82
CA THR A 81 10.20 15.85 -1.14
C THR A 81 8.93 15.87 -1.98
N LYS A 82 9.06 16.07 -3.30
CA LYS A 82 7.91 16.02 -4.21
C LYS A 82 7.28 14.63 -4.25
N VAL A 83 8.07 13.57 -4.38
CA VAL A 83 7.54 12.20 -4.40
C VAL A 83 6.96 11.81 -3.04
N GLU A 84 7.55 12.24 -1.93
CA GLU A 84 7.01 12.03 -0.58
C GLU A 84 5.63 12.68 -0.38
N SER A 85 5.40 13.85 -0.98
CA SER A 85 4.08 14.49 -0.98
C SER A 85 3.05 13.63 -1.72
N HIS A 86 3.43 13.03 -2.84
CA HIS A 86 2.57 12.09 -3.59
C HIS A 86 2.35 10.79 -2.81
N ILE A 87 3.34 10.30 -2.07
CA ILE A 87 3.21 9.13 -1.18
C ILE A 87 2.13 9.39 -0.14
N THR A 88 2.16 10.56 0.49
CA THR A 88 1.16 10.95 1.50
C THR A 88 -0.26 10.90 0.91
N VAL A 89 -0.46 11.48 -0.28
CA VAL A 89 -1.74 11.43 -0.98
C VAL A 89 -2.15 9.99 -1.32
N ALA A 90 -1.24 9.19 -1.89
CA ALA A 90 -1.51 7.81 -2.24
C ALA A 90 -1.87 6.93 -1.03
N GLN A 91 -1.24 7.17 0.13
CA GLN A 91 -1.58 6.50 1.38
C GLN A 91 -3.00 6.83 1.84
N ASP A 92 -3.42 8.09 1.74
CA ASP A 92 -4.77 8.50 2.15
C ASP A 92 -5.85 7.97 1.19
N GLU A 93 -5.57 7.96 -0.12
CA GLU A 93 -6.43 7.30 -1.11
C GLU A 93 -6.57 5.79 -0.82
N MET A 94 -5.45 5.10 -0.57
CA MET A 94 -5.46 3.68 -0.23
C MET A 94 -6.24 3.40 1.07
N ARG A 95 -6.07 4.25 2.09
CA ARG A 95 -6.83 4.16 3.35
C ARG A 95 -8.32 4.33 3.13
N THR A 96 -8.71 5.23 2.23
CA THR A 96 -10.12 5.49 1.91
C THR A 96 -10.73 4.28 1.22
N GLU A 97 -10.07 3.76 0.18
CA GLU A 97 -10.51 2.57 -0.54
C GLU A 97 -10.62 1.34 0.38
N TYR A 98 -9.67 1.19 1.31
CA TYR A 98 -9.69 0.10 2.28
C TYR A 98 -10.86 0.22 3.28
N LYS A 99 -11.24 1.44 3.68
CA LYS A 99 -12.42 1.66 4.53
C LYS A 99 -13.69 1.25 3.79
N ASP A 100 -13.83 1.63 2.54
CA ASP A 100 -15.00 1.29 1.72
C ASP A 100 -15.12 -0.23 1.54
N LEU A 101 -14.00 -0.90 1.21
CA LEU A 101 -13.94 -2.36 1.19
C LEU A 101 -14.45 -2.97 2.50
N LYS A 102 -13.98 -2.46 3.64
CA LYS A 102 -14.36 -3.00 4.95
C LYS A 102 -15.85 -2.85 5.25
N VAL A 103 -16.48 -1.75 4.82
CA VAL A 103 -17.93 -1.56 4.94
C VAL A 103 -18.70 -2.66 4.20
N TYR A 104 -18.27 -2.99 2.97
CA TYR A 104 -18.90 -4.05 2.19
C TYR A 104 -18.67 -5.44 2.79
N GLU A 105 -17.47 -5.72 3.28
CA GLU A 105 -17.17 -7.00 3.94
C GLU A 105 -18.03 -7.22 5.19
N ILE A 106 -18.15 -6.22 6.06
CA ILE A 106 -18.98 -6.31 7.27
C ILE A 106 -20.46 -6.49 6.91
N SER A 107 -20.91 -5.80 5.87
CA SER A 107 -22.30 -5.91 5.39
C SER A 107 -22.60 -7.33 4.88
N GLN A 108 -21.68 -7.92 4.11
CA GLN A 108 -21.82 -9.32 3.65
C GLN A 108 -21.78 -10.30 4.82
N GLU A 109 -20.85 -10.14 5.76
CA GLU A 109 -20.76 -11.00 6.94
C GLU A 109 -22.04 -10.99 7.78
N THR A 110 -22.67 -9.82 7.90
CA THR A 110 -23.96 -9.66 8.58
C THR A 110 -25.08 -10.44 7.87
N ILE A 111 -25.12 -10.37 6.53
CA ILE A 111 -26.08 -11.13 5.71
C ILE A 111 -25.84 -12.63 5.86
N ASP A 112 -24.59 -13.09 5.68
CA ASP A 112 -24.22 -14.50 5.77
C ASP A 112 -24.60 -15.10 7.14
N THR A 113 -24.37 -14.33 8.21
CA THR A 113 -24.71 -14.73 9.57
C THR A 113 -26.22 -14.84 9.77
N ALA A 114 -26.99 -13.88 9.25
CA ALA A 114 -28.45 -13.91 9.33
C ALA A 114 -29.03 -15.10 8.55
N GLU A 115 -28.54 -15.36 7.34
CA GLU A 115 -28.97 -16.50 6.54
C GLU A 115 -28.60 -17.83 7.18
N LYS A 116 -27.40 -17.94 7.75
CA LYS A 116 -26.98 -19.14 8.49
C LYS A 116 -27.91 -19.40 9.67
N LYS A 117 -28.20 -18.38 10.48
CA LYS A 117 -29.10 -18.52 11.63
C LYS A 117 -30.50 -18.95 11.23
N GLU A 118 -31.01 -18.47 10.10
CA GLU A 118 -32.32 -18.87 9.59
C GLU A 118 -32.31 -20.32 9.08
N ARG A 119 -31.26 -20.75 8.38
CA ARG A 119 -31.08 -22.16 7.99
C ARG A 119 -31.02 -23.09 9.21
N ASP A 120 -30.21 -22.74 10.22
CA ASP A 120 -30.05 -23.53 11.44
C ASP A 120 -31.40 -23.64 12.19
N ARG A 121 -32.19 -22.56 12.21
CA ARG A 121 -33.55 -22.56 12.79
C ARG A 121 -34.50 -23.49 12.03
N GLN A 122 -34.50 -23.42 10.69
CA GLN A 122 -35.36 -24.27 9.86
C GLN A 122 -34.99 -25.76 10.00
N GLU A 123 -33.69 -26.07 10.04
CA GLU A 123 -33.19 -27.42 10.26
C GLU A 123 -33.60 -27.96 11.63
N THR A 124 -33.44 -27.15 12.69
CA THR A 124 -33.87 -27.52 14.05
C THR A 124 -35.37 -27.82 14.09
N ALA A 125 -36.20 -26.94 13.52
CA ALA A 125 -37.65 -27.13 13.51
C ALA A 125 -38.07 -28.42 12.75
N PHE A 126 -37.40 -28.73 11.64
CA PHE A 126 -37.62 -29.95 10.88
C PHE A 126 -37.24 -31.22 11.67
N LEU A 127 -36.08 -31.20 12.34
CA LEU A 127 -35.64 -32.33 13.17
C LEU A 127 -36.57 -32.57 14.37
N ASP A 128 -37.08 -31.50 14.99
CA ASP A 128 -38.04 -31.58 16.08
C ASP A 128 -39.37 -32.22 15.62
N GLU A 129 -39.87 -31.82 14.44
CA GLU A 129 -41.09 -32.40 13.84
C GLU A 129 -40.93 -33.91 13.56
N LEU A 130 -39.80 -34.31 12.96
CA LEU A 130 -39.49 -35.72 12.73
C LEU A 130 -39.39 -36.51 14.04
N GLY A 131 -38.80 -35.93 15.08
CA GLY A 131 -38.71 -36.54 16.41
C GLY A 131 -40.10 -36.80 17.01
N GLN A 132 -41.01 -35.82 16.90
CA GLN A 132 -42.39 -35.95 17.38
C GLN A 132 -43.19 -36.99 16.59
N GLU A 133 -43.03 -37.05 15.26
CA GLU A 133 -43.66 -38.09 14.44
C GLU A 133 -43.15 -39.49 14.79
N ALA A 134 -41.83 -39.65 14.93
CA ALA A 134 -41.22 -40.94 15.26
C ALA A 134 -41.67 -41.45 16.64
N TYR A 135 -41.83 -40.55 17.61
CA TYR A 135 -42.40 -40.87 18.92
C TYR A 135 -43.87 -41.31 18.80
N ARG A 136 -44.70 -40.56 18.05
CA ARG A 136 -46.12 -40.87 17.82
C ARG A 136 -46.37 -42.21 17.11
N ARG A 137 -45.44 -42.69 16.27
CA ARG A 137 -45.56 -43.98 15.58
C ARG A 137 -45.14 -45.19 16.43
N LYS A 138 -44.46 -44.97 17.56
CA LYS A 138 -43.98 -46.04 18.46
C LYS A 138 -44.85 -46.23 19.70
N GLY A 139 -45.70 -45.26 20.04
CA GLY A 139 -46.75 -45.39 21.06
C GLY A 139 -48.05 -45.84 20.43
#